data_AF-A0A3C0KBJ6-F1
#
_entry.id   AF-A0A3C0KBJ6-F1
#
_cell.length_a   1.000
_cell.length_b   1.000
_cell.length_c   1.000
_cell.angle_alpha   90.00
_cell.angle_beta   90.00
_cell.angle_gamma   90.00
#
_symmetry.space_group_name_H-M   'P 1'
#
loop_
_entity.id
_entity.type
_entity.pdbx_description
1 polymer ?
#
loop_
_entity_poly.entity_id
_entity_poly.type
_entity_poly.pdbx_seq_one_letter_code
_entity_poly.pdbx_strand_id
1 'polypeptide(L)'
;MKKDVLFRGCTRPPTIIGVPYIPFLIGAGVPLLLAMYISLYILLVIPAVIVVMRLMAKKDELIFRLIGLNLVFRFLPRNQALYGSSWVFGPSGYRKKAERIRPYRDYP
;
A
#
# COMPACT_ATOMS: atom_id res chain seq x y z
N MET A 1 -12.43 23.02 -9.48
CA MET A 1 -12.62 21.56 -9.70
C MET A 1 -12.42 20.84 -8.36
N LYS A 2 -13.50 20.43 -7.69
CA LYS A 2 -13.45 19.72 -6.40
C LYS A 2 -13.02 18.27 -6.71
N LYS A 3 -11.84 17.85 -6.23
CA LYS A 3 -11.35 16.49 -6.45
C LYS A 3 -11.98 15.57 -5.42
N ASP A 4 -13.11 14.96 -5.77
CA ASP A 4 -13.77 13.96 -4.93
C ASP A 4 -12.81 12.79 -4.68
N VAL A 5 -12.46 12.59 -3.41
CA VAL A 5 -11.50 11.57 -2.96
C VAL A 5 -11.96 10.13 -3.23
N LEU A 6 -13.28 9.94 -3.38
CA LEU A 6 -13.90 8.64 -3.62
C LEU A 6 -13.39 7.96 -4.90
N PHE A 7 -13.11 8.73 -5.96
CA PHE A 7 -12.73 8.18 -7.26
C PHE A 7 -11.26 7.72 -7.36
N ARG A 8 -10.44 7.95 -6.33
CA ARG A 8 -9.02 7.53 -6.34
C ARG A 8 -8.82 6.06 -5.96
N GLY A 9 -9.82 5.42 -5.37
CA GLY A 9 -9.82 3.96 -5.15
C GLY A 9 -10.06 3.17 -6.44
N CYS A 10 -10.63 3.81 -7.47
CA CYS A 10 -10.96 3.19 -8.75
C CYS A 10 -9.79 3.15 -9.73
N THR A 11 -8.64 3.75 -9.41
CA THR A 11 -7.46 3.68 -10.28
C THR A 11 -6.68 2.40 -9.99
N ARG A 12 -6.69 1.49 -10.97
CA ARG A 12 -5.85 0.29 -10.92
C ARG A 12 -4.37 0.69 -10.81
N PRO A 13 -3.59 0.02 -9.94
CA PRO A 13 -2.16 0.29 -9.86
C PRO A 13 -1.48 -0.03 -11.20
N PRO A 14 -0.44 0.73 -11.59
CA PRO A 14 0.30 0.45 -12.81
C PRO A 14 1.07 -0.88 -12.68
N THR A 15 0.68 -1.88 -13.48
CA THR A 15 1.30 -3.21 -13.52
C THR A 15 2.06 -3.43 -14.82
N ILE A 16 3.26 -4.00 -14.73
CA ILE A 16 4.08 -4.44 -15.86
C ILE A 16 4.11 -5.98 -15.84
N ILE A 17 3.66 -6.65 -16.91
CA ILE A 17 3.61 -8.12 -17.02
C ILE A 17 2.84 -8.78 -15.84
N GLY A 18 1.86 -8.05 -15.28
CA GLY A 18 1.07 -8.50 -14.13
C GLY A 18 1.77 -8.39 -12.78
N VAL A 19 2.90 -7.68 -12.67
CA VAL A 19 3.56 -7.33 -11.40
C VAL A 19 3.55 -5.80 -11.24
N PRO A 20 3.21 -5.24 -10.07
CA PRO A 20 3.28 -3.81 -9.87
C PRO A 20 4.73 -3.27 -9.97
N TYR A 21 4.91 -2.02 -10.43
CA TYR A 21 6.25 -1.47 -10.70
C TYR A 21 7.19 -1.45 -9.46
N ILE A 22 6.67 -1.02 -8.31
CA ILE A 22 7.43 -0.92 -7.06
C ILE A 22 7.96 -2.30 -6.59
N PRO A 23 7.13 -3.35 -6.42
CA PRO A 23 7.62 -4.66 -6.02
C PRO A 23 8.55 -5.29 -7.06
N PHE A 24 8.35 -5.04 -8.36
CA PHE A 24 9.30 -5.49 -9.38
C PHE A 24 10.70 -4.89 -9.17
N LEU A 25 10.79 -3.57 -8.96
CA LEU A 25 12.06 -2.88 -8.72
C LEU A 25 12.76 -3.40 -7.47
N ILE A 26 12.03 -3.57 -6.37
CA ILE A 26 12.60 -4.07 -5.11
C ILE A 26 12.99 -5.55 -5.24
N GLY A 27 12.11 -6.37 -5.80
CA GLY A 27 12.31 -7.81 -5.91
C GLY A 27 13.40 -8.22 -6.91
N ALA A 28 13.68 -7.41 -7.94
CA ALA A 28 14.82 -7.61 -8.83
C ALA A 28 16.08 -6.85 -8.35
N GLY A 29 15.91 -5.66 -7.78
CA GLY A 29 17.01 -4.81 -7.35
C GLY A 29 17.74 -5.33 -6.11
N VAL A 30 17.03 -5.88 -5.12
CA VAL A 30 17.66 -6.42 -3.91
C VAL A 30 18.57 -7.62 -4.24
N PRO A 31 18.11 -8.66 -4.98
CA PRO A 31 19.00 -9.76 -5.34
C PRO A 31 20.11 -9.34 -6.30
N LEU A 32 19.86 -8.37 -7.20
CA LEU A 32 20.90 -7.83 -8.08
C LEU A 32 22.05 -7.20 -7.27
N LEU A 33 21.72 -6.34 -6.31
CA LEU A 33 22.73 -5.75 -5.42
C LEU A 33 23.42 -6.84 -4.59
N LEU A 34 22.66 -7.77 -4.01
CA LEU A 34 23.22 -8.87 -3.21
C LEU A 34 24.16 -9.76 -4.02
N ALA A 35 23.85 -10.00 -5.30
CA ALA A 35 24.66 -10.78 -6.21
C ALA A 35 26.02 -10.13 -6.47
N MET A 36 26.07 -8.79 -6.51
CA MET A 36 27.31 -8.04 -6.69
C MET A 36 28.23 -8.12 -5.46
N TYR A 37 27.65 -8.14 -4.25
CA TYR A 37 28.43 -8.14 -3.01
C TYR A 37 28.79 -9.53 -2.48
N ILE A 38 27.97 -10.55 -2.73
CA ILE A 38 28.14 -11.89 -2.15
C ILE A 38 28.49 -12.92 -3.23
N SER A 39 27.64 -13.08 -4.23
CA SER A 39 27.82 -14.10 -5.26
C SER A 39 26.87 -13.94 -6.43
N LEU A 40 27.41 -14.02 -7.66
CA LEU A 40 26.61 -13.93 -8.89
C LEU A 40 25.55 -15.04 -9.02
N TYR A 41 25.67 -16.16 -8.30
CA TYR A 41 24.64 -17.20 -8.29
C TYR A 41 23.28 -16.71 -7.76
N ILE A 42 23.26 -15.64 -6.95
CA ILE A 42 22.02 -15.04 -6.43
C ILE A 42 21.16 -14.47 -7.56
N LEU A 43 21.74 -14.16 -8.73
CA LEU A 43 21.00 -13.69 -9.89
C LEU A 43 19.96 -14.72 -10.37
N LEU A 44 20.22 -16.03 -10.17
CA LEU A 44 19.27 -17.11 -10.50
C LEU A 44 18.00 -17.08 -9.65
N VAL A 45 18.01 -16.38 -8.51
CA VAL A 45 16.86 -16.25 -7.61
C VAL A 45 15.87 -15.20 -8.14
N ILE A 46 16.32 -14.24 -8.96
CA ILE A 46 15.49 -13.18 -9.53
C ILE A 46 14.23 -13.71 -10.26
N PRO A 47 14.33 -14.65 -11.22
CA PRO A 47 13.14 -15.17 -11.90
C PRO A 47 12.17 -15.87 -10.93
N ALA A 48 12.67 -16.59 -9.93
CA ALA A 48 11.83 -17.24 -8.93
C ALA A 48 11.03 -16.19 -8.12
N VAL A 49 11.68 -15.11 -7.68
CA VAL A 49 11.05 -14.01 -6.93
C VAL A 49 9.98 -13.31 -7.78
N ILE A 50 10.27 -13.06 -9.07
CA ILE A 50 9.30 -12.43 -9.99
C ILE A 50 8.07 -13.32 -10.19
N VAL A 51 8.24 -14.65 -10.33
CA VAL A 51 7.11 -15.59 -10.47
C VAL A 51 6.22 -15.58 -9.23
N VAL A 52 6.82 -15.60 -8.02
CA VAL A 52 6.05 -15.51 -6.77
C VAL A 52 5.27 -14.21 -6.69
N MET A 53 5.90 -13.08 -7.02
CA MET A 53 5.21 -11.78 -7.05
C MET A 53 4.06 -11.75 -8.04
N ARG A 54 4.23 -12.38 -9.21
CA ARG A 54 3.18 -12.51 -10.23
C ARG A 54 2.00 -13.36 -9.77
N LEU A 55 2.27 -14.46 -9.03
CA LEU A 55 1.22 -15.29 -8.44
C LEU A 55 0.42 -14.54 -7.36
N MET A 56 1.07 -13.69 -6.59
CA MET A 56 0.41 -12.83 -5.60
C MET A 56 -0.44 -11.75 -6.28
N ALA A 57 0.12 -11.05 -7.27
CA ALA A 57 -0.59 -10.01 -8.01
C ALA A 57 -1.80 -10.54 -8.79
N LYS A 58 -1.75 -11.80 -9.28
CA LYS A 58 -2.88 -12.46 -9.94
C LYS A 58 -4.08 -12.67 -9.00
N LYS A 59 -3.84 -12.83 -7.69
CA LYS A 59 -4.89 -13.00 -6.68
C LYS A 59 -5.48 -11.67 -6.27
N ASP A 60 -4.63 -10.66 -6.06
CA ASP A 60 -5.05 -9.32 -5.65
C ASP A 60 -4.00 -8.29 -6.12
N GLU A 61 -4.43 -7.39 -7.01
CA GLU A 61 -3.59 -6.37 -7.62
C GLU A 61 -3.12 -5.31 -6.60
N LEU A 62 -3.85 -5.15 -5.48
CA LEU A 62 -3.61 -4.14 -4.45
C LEU A 62 -2.86 -4.69 -3.22
N ILE A 63 -2.59 -6.00 -3.17
CA ILE A 63 -1.99 -6.63 -1.99
C ILE A 63 -0.63 -6.03 -1.62
N PHE A 64 0.19 -5.68 -2.61
CA PHE A 64 1.49 -5.04 -2.37
C PHE A 64 1.36 -3.65 -1.77
N ARG A 65 0.30 -2.93 -2.12
CA ARG A 65 -0.02 -1.62 -1.56
C ARG A 65 -0.45 -1.76 -0.10
N LEU A 66 -1.23 -2.80 0.22
CA LEU A 66 -1.63 -3.13 1.58
C LEU A 66 -0.44 -3.58 2.44
N ILE A 67 0.45 -4.41 1.90
CA ILE A 67 1.71 -4.80 2.56
C ILE A 67 2.57 -3.57 2.85
N GLY A 68 2.75 -2.69 1.86
CA GLY A 68 3.49 -1.44 2.05
C GLY A 68 2.86 -0.55 3.11
N LEU A 69 1.54 -0.40 3.11
CA LEU A 69 0.82 0.36 4.11
C LEU A 69 0.96 -0.25 5.52
N ASN A 70 0.87 -1.58 5.64
CA ASN A 70 1.09 -2.29 6.89
C ASN A 70 2.53 -2.07 7.40
N LEU A 71 3.51 -2.12 6.50
CA LEU A 71 4.91 -1.86 6.82
C LEU A 71 5.10 -0.43 7.33
N VAL A 72 4.52 0.55 6.64
CA VAL A 72 4.52 1.96 7.08
C VAL A 72 3.89 2.05 8.47
N PHE A 73 2.72 1.47 8.70
CA PHE A 73 2.10 1.47 10.04
C PHE A 73 2.89 0.69 11.09
N ARG A 74 3.73 -0.27 10.72
CA ARG A 74 4.60 -0.97 11.66
C ARG A 74 5.77 -0.08 12.12
N PHE A 75 6.29 0.77 11.23
CA PHE A 75 7.50 1.57 11.49
C PHE A 75 7.26 3.05 11.82
N LEU A 76 6.16 3.67 11.35
CA LEU A 76 5.87 5.09 11.58
C LEU A 76 5.31 5.47 12.96
N PRO A 77 4.49 4.66 13.68
CA PRO A 77 3.85 5.13 14.91
C PRO A 77 4.86 5.17 16.06
N ARG A 78 5.59 6.28 16.12
CA ARG A 78 6.42 6.71 17.26
C ARG A 78 5.62 7.52 18.28
N ASN A 79 4.32 7.68 18.03
CA ASN A 79 3.35 8.42 18.84
C ASN A 79 2.69 7.55 19.94
N GLN A 80 3.05 6.26 20.04
CA GLN A 80 2.50 5.33 21.04
C GLN A 80 2.75 5.77 22.48
N ALA A 81 3.83 6.52 22.71
CA ALA A 81 4.18 7.07 24.02
C ALA A 81 3.24 8.21 24.47
N LEU A 82 2.61 8.94 23.54
CA LEU A 82 1.77 10.10 23.83
C LEU A 82 0.28 9.74 24.03
N TYR A 83 -0.16 8.57 23.57
CA TYR A 83 -1.57 8.13 23.58
C TYR A 83 -1.78 6.74 24.19
N GLY A 84 -0.93 6.35 25.15
CA GLY A 84 -1.12 5.15 25.96
C GLY A 84 -1.36 3.89 25.12
N SER A 85 -0.42 3.56 24.23
CA SER A 85 -0.46 2.39 23.32
C SER A 85 -1.50 2.40 22.19
N SER A 86 -2.34 3.44 22.10
CA SER A 86 -3.32 3.55 21.02
C SER A 86 -2.71 4.16 19.75
N TRP A 87 -3.01 3.57 18.60
CA TRP A 87 -2.59 4.07 17.29
C TRP A 87 -3.54 5.17 16.81
N VAL A 88 -3.12 6.43 16.92
CA VAL A 88 -3.93 7.61 16.53
C VAL A 88 -3.31 8.25 15.27
N PHE A 89 -4.04 8.26 14.16
CA PHE A 89 -3.54 8.67 12.83
C PHE A 89 -4.21 9.91 12.24
N GLY A 90 -5.10 10.58 12.97
CA GLY A 90 -5.73 11.82 12.49
C GLY A 90 -6.17 12.72 13.66
N PRO A 91 -6.35 14.03 13.42
CA PRO A 91 -7.00 14.92 14.36
C PRO A 91 -8.49 14.64 14.35
N SER A 92 -8.91 13.48 14.89
CA SER A 92 -10.32 13.21 15.15
C SER A 92 -10.72 14.03 16.38
N GLY A 93 -10.90 15.34 16.22
CA GLY A 93 -11.73 16.08 17.15
C GLY A 93 -13.11 15.43 17.10
N TYR A 94 -13.48 14.70 18.15
CA TYR A 94 -14.77 14.03 18.26
C TYR A 94 -15.89 15.08 18.18
N ARG A 95 -16.35 15.39 16.96
CA ARG A 95 -17.39 16.40 16.76
C ARG A 95 -18.72 15.75 17.13
N LYS A 96 -19.17 15.99 18.37
CA LYS A 96 -20.42 15.50 18.98
C LYS A 96 -21.71 15.74 18.18
N LYS A 97 -21.68 16.46 17.07
CA LYS A 97 -22.82 16.64 16.16
C LYS A 97 -22.55 15.93 14.85
N ALA A 98 -22.92 14.65 14.79
CA ALA A 98 -23.37 14.07 13.53
C ALA A 98 -24.69 14.77 13.21
N GLU A 99 -24.64 15.84 12.41
CA GLU A 99 -25.88 16.39 11.85
C GLU A 99 -26.59 15.27 11.11
N ARG A 100 -27.85 15.03 11.49
CA ARG A 100 -28.74 14.06 10.88
C ARG A 100 -28.69 14.30 9.37
N ILE A 101 -28.07 13.38 8.63
CA ILE A 101 -28.01 13.44 7.16
C ILE A 101 -29.46 13.50 6.67
N ARG A 102 -29.88 14.65 6.12
CA ARG A 102 -31.22 14.78 5.56
C ARG A 102 -31.33 13.83 4.37
N PRO A 103 -32.41 13.06 4.23
CA PRO A 103 -32.60 12.19 3.08
C PRO A 103 -32.62 13.04 1.80
N TYR A 104 -32.03 12.50 0.73
CA TYR A 104 -31.90 13.10 -0.61
C TYR A 104 -33.25 13.21 -1.34
N ARG A 105 -34.33 13.55 -0.63
CA ARG A 105 -35.70 13.47 -1.13
C ARG A 105 -36.26 14.79 -1.65
N ASP A 106 -35.51 15.88 -1.57
CA ASP A 106 -36.00 17.18 -1.99
C ASP A 106 -34.97 17.87 -2.90
N TYR A 107 -35.10 17.62 -4.21
CA TYR A 107 -34.71 18.57 -5.25
C TYR A 107 -35.94 18.82 -6.13
N PRO A 108 -36.27 20.08 -6.44
CA PRO A 108 -37.37 20.42 -7.35
C PRO A 108 -37.11 19.96 -8.79
#